data_AF-A0A0C9RGT6-F1
#
_entry.id   AF-A0A0C9RGT6-F1
#
_cell.length_a   1.000
_cell.length_b   1.000
_cell.length_c   1.000
_cell.angle_alpha   90.00
_cell.angle_beta   90.00
_cell.angle_gamma   90.00
#
_symmetry.space_group_name_H-M   'P 1'
#
loop_
_entity.id
_entity.type
_entity.pdbx_description
1 polymer ?
#
loop_
_entity_poly.entity_id
_entity_poly.type
_entity_poly.pdbx_seq_one_letter_code
_entity_poly.pdbx_strand_id
1 'polypeptide(L)'
;MEPLWKLLSLLEPAPLVLISTALFVVYASAQRALNYEKETERHRDFSETSITLDSSQALMIPIASSLTLILMFYLFSSVSNIVTAFTCVASATALTFCLTPYISSLNSHLGYADPVLARCCSYSLTRTQCILIFLSSALVILWLVSGHWMLNNLLGISICIAFVSHVRLPNIKICALLLVCLFVYDIFWVFFSERFFGANVMVSVATQQALNPVHTVANSLKLPLPGLQSISKKVELPVKLVFPKGLLGGPALGGNSGAEFMMLGLGDMAIPGMLLALVLCFDFRKSRDLGSDTKLLVTRGFKYIWHALLGYTTGLIAALAAGVLTQSPQPALLYLVPSTLGPVVFAAWIRNELKELWNGPRPVVTDKVRLMEV
;
A
#
# COMPACT_ATOMS: atom_id res chain seq x y z
N MET A 1 -4.90 -27.71 24.80
CA MET A 1 -5.90 -26.70 25.20
C MET A 1 -5.34 -25.28 25.12
N GLU A 2 -4.11 -25.03 25.57
CA GLU A 2 -3.45 -23.70 25.52
C GLU A 2 -3.32 -23.02 24.13
N PRO A 3 -3.04 -23.70 23.00
CA PRO A 3 -2.92 -23.02 21.71
C PRO A 3 -4.26 -22.52 21.17
N LEU A 4 -5.38 -23.18 21.51
CA LEU A 4 -6.71 -22.78 21.05
C LEU A 4 -7.20 -21.50 21.76
N TRP A 5 -6.86 -21.31 23.04
CA TRP A 5 -7.17 -20.07 23.75
C TRP A 5 -6.36 -18.88 23.22
N LYS A 6 -5.08 -19.11 22.85
CA LYS A 6 -4.26 -18.11 22.18
C LYS A 6 -4.81 -17.75 20.79
N LEU A 7 -5.38 -18.69 20.05
CA LEU A 7 -6.04 -18.38 18.77
C LEU A 7 -7.36 -17.62 18.96
N LEU A 8 -8.06 -17.81 20.08
CA LEU A 8 -9.26 -17.03 20.39
C LEU A 8 -8.97 -15.53 20.55
N SER A 9 -7.73 -15.15 20.90
CA SER A 9 -7.31 -13.75 20.93
C SER A 9 -7.30 -13.10 19.54
N LEU A 10 -7.35 -13.87 18.45
CA LEU A 10 -7.53 -13.32 17.09
C LEU A 10 -8.97 -12.87 16.83
N LEU A 11 -9.94 -13.32 17.63
CA LEU A 11 -11.33 -12.88 17.54
C LEU A 11 -11.58 -11.60 18.36
N GLU A 12 -10.56 -11.07 19.02
CA GLU A 12 -10.62 -9.76 19.66
C GLU A 12 -10.92 -8.65 18.64
N PRO A 13 -11.55 -7.54 19.07
CA PRO A 13 -11.97 -6.48 18.16
C PRO A 13 -10.79 -5.84 17.42
N ALA A 14 -9.60 -5.77 18.02
CA ALA A 14 -8.45 -5.15 17.38
C ALA A 14 -7.92 -5.93 16.16
N PRO A 15 -7.56 -7.23 16.25
CA PRO A 15 -7.24 -8.08 15.09
C PRO A 15 -8.30 -8.05 13.99
N LEU A 16 -9.59 -8.09 14.35
CA LEU A 16 -10.68 -8.03 13.38
C LEU A 16 -10.73 -6.69 12.65
N VAL A 17 -10.57 -5.57 13.35
CA VAL A 17 -10.51 -4.23 12.74
C VAL A 17 -9.29 -4.12 11.82
N LEU A 18 -8.14 -4.67 12.21
CA LEU A 18 -6.94 -4.67 11.37
C LEU A 18 -7.15 -5.51 10.10
N ILE A 19 -7.66 -6.74 10.22
CA ILE A 19 -7.95 -7.61 9.07
C ILE A 19 -8.96 -6.93 8.15
N SER A 20 -10.05 -6.39 8.71
CA SER A 20 -11.08 -5.68 7.95
C SER A 20 -10.53 -4.45 7.22
N THR A 21 -9.71 -3.64 7.91
CA THR A 21 -9.05 -2.48 7.30
C THR A 21 -8.10 -2.91 6.21
N ALA A 22 -7.26 -3.92 6.44
CA ALA A 22 -6.32 -4.42 5.44
C ALA A 22 -7.03 -4.95 4.19
N LEU A 23 -8.14 -5.68 4.36
CA LEU A 23 -8.97 -6.15 3.24
C LEU A 23 -9.60 -5.00 2.46
N PHE A 24 -10.17 -4.03 3.17
CA PHE A 24 -10.73 -2.84 2.56
C PHE A 24 -9.67 -2.10 1.75
N VAL A 25 -8.47 -1.90 2.30
CA VAL A 25 -7.36 -1.20 1.63
C VAL A 25 -6.89 -1.96 0.39
N VAL A 26 -6.68 -3.27 0.50
CA VAL A 26 -6.25 -4.12 -0.63
C VAL A 26 -7.29 -4.12 -1.75
N TYR A 27 -8.58 -4.24 -1.42
CA TYR A 27 -9.66 -4.17 -2.40
C TYR A 27 -9.81 -2.76 -3.02
N ALA A 28 -9.85 -1.72 -2.19
CA ALA A 28 -10.02 -0.33 -2.64
C ALA A 28 -8.84 0.12 -3.51
N SER A 29 -7.61 -0.27 -3.17
CA SER A 29 -6.42 0.03 -3.95
C SER A 29 -6.47 -0.63 -5.34
N ALA A 30 -6.88 -1.89 -5.44
CA ALA A 30 -7.06 -2.58 -6.71
C ALA A 30 -8.16 -1.92 -7.58
N GLN A 31 -9.30 -1.55 -6.99
CA GLN A 31 -10.36 -0.82 -7.71
C GLN A 31 -9.90 0.56 -8.17
N ARG A 32 -9.16 1.29 -7.33
CA ARG A 32 -8.62 2.61 -7.68
C ARG A 32 -7.60 2.49 -8.82
N ALA A 33 -6.74 1.49 -8.78
CA ALA A 33 -5.76 1.20 -9.84
C ALA A 33 -6.47 0.93 -11.18
N LEU A 34 -7.53 0.11 -11.18
CA LEU A 34 -8.35 -0.14 -12.37
C LEU A 34 -9.02 1.14 -12.90
N ASN A 35 -9.62 1.95 -12.03
CA ASN A 35 -10.27 3.19 -12.44
C ASN A 35 -9.26 4.19 -13.00
N TYR A 36 -8.08 4.28 -12.39
CA TYR A 36 -6.98 5.09 -12.87
C TYR A 36 -6.46 4.60 -14.24
N GLU A 37 -6.40 3.29 -14.47
CA GLU A 37 -6.08 2.72 -15.78
C GLU A 37 -7.11 3.13 -16.84
N LYS A 38 -8.41 3.01 -16.55
CA LYS A 38 -9.48 3.44 -17.47
C LYS A 38 -9.42 4.94 -17.78
N GLU A 39 -9.12 5.77 -16.79
CA GLU A 39 -8.95 7.21 -16.95
C GLU A 39 -7.74 7.53 -17.85
N THR A 40 -6.62 6.85 -17.63
CA THR A 40 -5.41 6.96 -18.47
C THR A 40 -5.68 6.54 -19.91
N GLU A 41 -6.43 5.46 -20.13
CA GLU A 41 -6.80 5.00 -21.49
C GLU A 41 -7.71 6.00 -22.22
N ARG A 42 -8.61 6.71 -21.51
CA ARG A 42 -9.52 7.70 -22.10
C ARG A 42 -8.82 8.99 -22.49
N HIS A 43 -7.81 9.39 -21.73
CA HIS A 43 -7.02 10.62 -21.96
C HIS A 43 -5.75 10.33 -22.77
N ARG A 44 -5.84 9.45 -23.77
CA ARG A 44 -4.71 8.87 -24.53
C ARG A 44 -3.82 9.87 -25.30
N ASP A 45 -4.18 11.16 -25.29
CA ASP A 45 -3.42 12.25 -25.93
C ASP A 45 -2.49 13.01 -24.97
N PHE A 46 -2.57 12.79 -23.65
CA PHE A 46 -1.68 13.40 -22.65
C PHE A 46 -1.41 12.41 -21.51
N SER A 47 -0.19 11.82 -21.46
CA SER A 47 0.57 11.48 -20.23
C SER A 47 1.24 10.09 -20.21
N GLU A 48 2.57 10.10 -20.36
CA GLU A 48 3.52 9.01 -20.14
C GLU A 48 3.87 8.82 -18.63
N THR A 49 2.89 8.70 -17.72
CA THR A 49 3.18 8.72 -16.26
C THR A 49 2.88 7.43 -15.49
N SER A 50 2.39 6.37 -16.15
CA SER A 50 2.31 5.06 -15.50
C SER A 50 3.68 4.37 -15.53
N ILE A 51 4.32 4.23 -14.38
CA ILE A 51 5.57 3.49 -14.25
C ILE A 51 5.23 2.01 -14.34
N THR A 52 5.59 1.39 -15.46
CA THR A 52 5.52 -0.07 -15.61
C THR A 52 6.76 -0.68 -14.96
N LEU A 53 6.55 -1.67 -14.09
CA LEU A 53 7.66 -2.34 -13.42
C LEU A 53 8.26 -3.36 -14.39
N ASP A 54 9.53 -3.14 -14.76
CA ASP A 54 10.29 -4.13 -15.52
C ASP A 54 10.90 -5.20 -14.60
N SER A 55 11.32 -6.34 -15.19
CA SER A 55 11.95 -7.44 -14.46
C SER A 55 13.21 -6.99 -13.70
N SER A 56 14.00 -6.10 -14.30
CA SER A 56 15.19 -5.51 -13.69
C SER A 56 14.84 -4.67 -12.45
N GLN A 57 13.83 -3.82 -12.56
CA GLN A 57 13.34 -2.97 -11.47
C GLN A 57 12.73 -3.81 -10.34
N ALA A 58 12.02 -4.89 -10.65
CA ALA A 58 11.47 -5.82 -9.66
C ALA A 58 12.57 -6.46 -8.80
N LEU A 59 13.72 -6.82 -9.38
CA LEU A 59 14.87 -7.36 -8.66
C LEU A 59 15.59 -6.30 -7.82
N MET A 60 15.61 -5.06 -8.28
CA MET A 60 16.25 -3.96 -7.55
C MET A 60 15.49 -3.57 -6.29
N ILE A 61 14.17 -3.79 -6.21
CA ILE A 61 13.36 -3.41 -5.03
C ILE A 61 13.86 -4.08 -3.74
N PRO A 62 13.98 -5.43 -3.63
CA PRO A 62 14.49 -6.09 -2.43
C PRO A 62 15.95 -5.73 -2.08
N ILE A 63 16.77 -5.46 -3.09
CA ILE A 63 18.17 -5.07 -2.90
C ILE A 63 18.25 -3.65 -2.31
N ALA A 64 17.50 -2.72 -2.90
CA ALA A 64 17.41 -1.35 -2.41
C ALA A 64 16.81 -1.30 -1.00
N SER A 65 15.77 -2.09 -0.70
CA SER A 65 15.20 -2.17 0.65
C SER A 65 16.18 -2.76 1.67
N SER A 66 17.00 -3.73 1.27
CA SER A 66 18.06 -4.27 2.12
C SER A 66 19.11 -3.21 2.45
N LEU A 67 19.53 -2.43 1.45
CA LEU A 67 20.48 -1.34 1.65
C LEU A 67 19.93 -0.26 2.59
N THR A 68 18.68 0.18 2.38
CA THR A 68 18.07 1.20 3.25
C THR A 68 17.87 0.69 4.67
N LEU A 69 17.53 -0.60 4.87
CA LEU A 69 17.38 -1.21 6.18
C LEU A 69 18.72 -1.24 6.93
N ILE A 70 19.82 -1.65 6.28
CA ILE A 70 21.16 -1.63 6.87
C ILE A 70 21.58 -0.19 7.22
N LEU A 71 21.37 0.76 6.31
CA LEU A 71 21.67 2.17 6.56
C LEU A 71 20.87 2.70 7.75
N MET A 72 19.61 2.32 7.88
CA MET A 72 18.76 2.73 8.98
C MET A 72 19.18 2.08 10.31
N PHE A 73 19.71 0.86 10.30
CA PHE A 73 20.25 0.21 11.50
C PHE A 73 21.47 0.95 12.08
N TYR A 74 22.39 1.40 11.23
CA TYR A 74 23.60 2.12 11.68
C TYR A 74 23.42 3.63 11.80
N LEU A 75 22.61 4.26 10.94
CA LEU A 75 22.45 5.71 10.81
C LEU A 75 20.99 6.15 11.01
N PHE A 76 20.31 5.58 12.00
CA PHE A 76 18.86 5.77 12.21
C PHE A 76 18.44 7.25 12.19
N SER A 77 19.13 8.12 12.93
CA SER A 77 18.76 9.54 13.06
C SER A 77 18.72 10.27 11.71
N SER A 78 19.77 10.10 10.89
CA SER A 78 19.88 10.77 9.59
C SER A 78 18.92 10.19 8.56
N VAL A 79 18.86 8.85 8.45
CA VAL A 79 17.99 8.16 7.48
C VAL A 79 16.52 8.39 7.83
N SER A 80 16.15 8.35 9.10
CA SER A 80 14.78 8.57 9.55
C SER A 80 14.28 9.97 9.17
N ASN A 81 15.11 11.02 9.27
CA ASN A 81 14.70 12.37 8.86
C ASN A 81 14.43 12.46 7.36
N ILE A 82 15.27 11.81 6.54
CA ILE A 82 15.09 11.74 5.08
C ILE A 82 13.81 10.98 4.73
N VAL A 83 13.58 9.83 5.37
CA VAL A 83 12.37 9.02 5.18
C VAL A 83 11.13 9.81 5.59
N THR A 84 11.15 10.52 6.72
CA THR A 84 10.03 11.39 7.14
C THR A 84 9.73 12.45 6.08
N ALA A 85 10.75 13.16 5.58
CA ALA A 85 10.57 14.20 4.57
C ALA A 85 9.94 13.65 3.28
N PHE A 86 10.46 12.53 2.76
CA PHE A 86 9.89 11.86 1.60
C PHE A 86 8.45 11.40 1.86
N THR A 87 8.20 10.87 3.06
CA THR A 87 6.87 10.38 3.45
C THR A 87 5.85 11.52 3.56
N CYS A 88 6.23 12.72 3.99
CA CYS A 88 5.34 13.89 3.99
C CYS A 88 4.90 14.25 2.56
N VAL A 89 5.85 14.30 1.62
CA VAL A 89 5.56 14.60 0.22
C VAL A 89 4.68 13.50 -0.39
N ALA A 90 5.05 12.23 -0.19
CA ALA A 90 4.29 11.08 -0.66
C ALA A 90 2.87 11.06 -0.07
N SER A 91 2.69 11.40 1.20
CA SER A 91 1.38 11.48 1.85
C SER A 91 0.50 12.56 1.25
N ALA A 92 1.03 13.76 1.01
CA ALA A 92 0.27 14.88 0.44
C ALA A 92 -0.17 14.59 -1.00
N THR A 93 0.72 14.04 -1.83
CA THR A 93 0.39 13.63 -3.20
C THR A 93 -0.60 12.47 -3.22
N ALA A 94 -0.42 11.47 -2.35
CA ALA A 94 -1.30 10.33 -2.23
C ALA A 94 -2.72 10.71 -1.77
N LEU A 95 -2.85 11.60 -0.78
CA LEU A 95 -4.14 12.13 -0.35
C LEU A 95 -4.84 12.89 -1.47
N THR A 96 -4.12 13.76 -2.18
CA THR A 96 -4.66 14.48 -3.33
C THR A 96 -5.18 13.51 -4.39
N PHE A 97 -4.38 12.49 -4.74
CA PHE A 97 -4.75 11.44 -5.69
C PHE A 97 -5.99 10.63 -5.26
N CYS A 98 -6.10 10.30 -3.97
CA CYS A 98 -7.23 9.56 -3.42
C CYS A 98 -8.51 10.40 -3.39
N LEU A 99 -8.42 11.69 -3.03
CA LEU A 99 -9.57 12.59 -2.87
C LEU A 99 -10.11 13.14 -4.21
N THR A 100 -9.29 13.20 -5.24
CA THR A 100 -9.65 13.74 -6.58
C THR A 100 -10.95 13.16 -7.16
N PRO A 101 -11.15 11.82 -7.26
CA PRO A 101 -12.38 11.28 -7.84
C PRO A 101 -13.63 11.61 -7.02
N TYR A 102 -13.51 11.68 -5.68
CA TYR A 102 -14.64 12.00 -4.81
C TYR A 102 -15.09 13.46 -5.00
N ILE A 103 -14.14 14.39 -5.09
CA ILE A 103 -14.45 15.81 -5.29
C ILE A 103 -14.94 16.07 -6.71
N SER A 104 -14.38 15.40 -7.71
CA SER A 104 -14.88 15.46 -9.09
C SER A 104 -16.32 14.95 -9.20
N SER A 105 -16.63 13.82 -8.55
CA SER A 105 -18.00 13.31 -8.47
C SER A 105 -18.94 14.29 -7.75
N LEU A 106 -18.50 14.88 -6.64
CA LEU A 106 -19.28 15.84 -5.87
C LEU A 106 -19.58 17.11 -6.68
N ASN A 107 -18.58 17.65 -7.38
CA ASN A 107 -18.74 18.83 -8.22
C ASN A 107 -19.67 18.57 -9.40
N SER A 108 -19.57 17.39 -10.03
CA SER A 108 -20.48 17.01 -11.11
C SER A 108 -21.94 16.92 -10.63
N HIS A 109 -22.16 16.46 -9.39
CA HIS A 109 -23.48 16.38 -8.79
C HIS A 109 -24.03 17.77 -8.36
N LEU A 110 -23.14 18.69 -7.97
CA LEU A 110 -23.50 20.06 -7.57
C LEU A 110 -23.53 21.06 -8.74
N GLY A 111 -23.15 20.63 -9.95
CA GLY A 111 -23.17 21.48 -11.15
C GLY A 111 -22.14 22.62 -11.14
N TYR A 112 -21.10 22.54 -10.30
CA TYR A 112 -20.06 23.56 -10.30
C TYR A 112 -19.14 23.39 -11.51
N ALA A 113 -19.09 24.41 -12.37
CA ALA A 113 -18.06 24.50 -13.40
C ALA A 113 -16.69 24.72 -12.72
N ASP A 114 -15.68 23.97 -13.15
CA ASP A 114 -14.32 24.07 -12.63
C ASP A 114 -13.49 25.03 -13.52
N PRO A 115 -13.34 26.32 -13.16
CA PRO A 115 -12.47 27.21 -13.90
C PRO A 115 -11.00 26.82 -13.70
N VAL A 116 -10.25 26.89 -14.80
CA VAL A 116 -8.78 26.78 -14.78
C VAL A 116 -8.22 28.04 -14.12
N LEU A 117 -7.54 27.87 -12.99
CA LEU A 117 -7.11 28.99 -12.14
C LEU A 117 -5.71 29.49 -12.52
N ALA A 118 -4.80 28.59 -12.92
CA ALA A 118 -3.45 28.93 -13.34
C ALA A 118 -2.90 27.89 -14.32
N ARG A 119 -2.04 28.33 -15.25
CA ARG A 119 -1.25 27.45 -16.11
C ARG A 119 0.21 27.60 -15.69
N CYS A 120 0.74 26.64 -14.95
CA CYS A 120 2.12 26.66 -14.48
C CYS A 120 2.83 25.39 -14.97
N CYS A 121 4.00 25.54 -15.57
CA CYS A 121 4.83 24.42 -16.04
C CYS A 121 4.07 23.42 -16.95
N SER A 122 3.36 23.92 -17.98
CA SER A 122 2.55 23.12 -18.93
C SER A 122 1.34 22.37 -18.35
N TYR A 123 1.04 22.48 -17.05
CA TYR A 123 -0.17 21.91 -16.43
C TYR A 123 -1.20 23.00 -16.10
N SER A 124 -2.48 22.71 -16.39
CA SER A 124 -3.61 23.55 -15.99
C SER A 124 -4.04 23.18 -14.57
N LEU A 125 -3.72 24.04 -13.60
CA LEU A 125 -4.19 23.91 -12.23
C LEU A 125 -5.64 24.40 -12.13
N THR A 126 -6.55 23.49 -11.78
CA THR A 126 -7.94 23.84 -11.49
C THR A 126 -8.08 24.36 -10.05
N ARG A 127 -9.09 25.20 -9.79
CA ARG A 127 -9.39 25.68 -8.43
C ARG A 127 -9.55 24.53 -7.43
N THR A 128 -10.15 23.43 -7.88
CA THR A 128 -10.35 22.22 -7.09
C THR A 128 -9.04 21.57 -6.69
N GLN A 129 -8.09 21.40 -7.62
CA GLN A 129 -6.77 20.86 -7.31
C GLN A 129 -6.01 21.68 -6.27
N CYS A 130 -6.08 23.02 -6.34
CA CYS A 130 -5.46 23.88 -5.33
C CYS A 130 -6.06 23.68 -3.93
N ILE A 131 -7.39 23.55 -3.84
CA ILE A 131 -8.09 23.27 -2.57
C ILE A 131 -7.68 21.89 -2.02
N LEU A 132 -7.58 20.87 -2.88
CA LEU A 132 -7.11 19.53 -2.47
C LEU A 132 -5.65 19.55 -1.98
N ILE A 133 -4.76 20.24 -2.68
CA ILE A 133 -3.34 20.35 -2.29
C ILE A 133 -3.24 21.06 -0.94
N PHE A 134 -4.00 22.14 -0.75
CA PHE A 134 -4.05 22.84 0.53
C PHE A 134 -4.57 21.92 1.65
N LEU A 135 -5.72 21.27 1.44
CA LEU A 135 -6.33 20.38 2.43
C LEU A 135 -5.43 19.18 2.78
N SER A 136 -4.83 18.55 1.79
CA SER A 136 -3.91 17.42 2.00
C SER A 136 -2.65 17.85 2.74
N SER A 137 -2.05 18.99 2.39
CA SER A 137 -0.90 19.54 3.11
C SER A 137 -1.25 19.87 4.57
N ALA A 138 -2.44 20.42 4.84
CA ALA A 138 -2.92 20.72 6.18
C ALA A 138 -3.08 19.44 7.03
N LEU A 139 -3.61 18.35 6.45
CA LEU A 139 -3.71 17.05 7.14
C LEU A 139 -2.34 16.44 7.47
N VAL A 140 -1.36 16.57 6.57
CA VAL A 140 0.01 16.10 6.81
C VAL A 140 0.69 16.93 7.91
N ILE A 141 0.49 18.25 7.93
CA ILE A 141 0.99 19.12 9.00
C ILE A 141 0.33 18.76 10.33
N LEU A 142 -0.99 18.54 10.33
CA LEU A 142 -1.72 18.14 11.53
C LEU A 142 -1.21 16.79 12.07
N TRP A 143 -0.91 15.83 11.20
CA TRP A 143 -0.28 14.57 11.58
C TRP A 143 1.12 14.79 12.20
N LEU A 144 1.97 15.63 11.59
CA LEU A 144 3.30 15.95 12.12
C LEU A 144 3.24 16.61 13.51
N VAL A 145 2.23 17.46 13.76
CA VAL A 145 2.06 18.13 15.06
C VAL A 145 1.49 17.17 16.10
N SER A 146 0.42 16.47 15.75
CA SER A 146 -0.36 15.68 16.72
C SER A 146 0.18 14.27 16.97
N GLY A 147 0.83 13.66 15.99
CA GLY A 147 1.28 12.26 16.07
C GLY A 147 0.15 11.25 16.28
N HIS A 148 -1.11 11.61 15.99
CA HIS A 148 -2.25 10.72 16.25
C HIS A 148 -2.22 9.48 15.34
N TRP A 149 -2.44 8.30 15.92
CA TRP A 149 -2.47 7.01 15.23
C TRP A 149 -3.51 6.96 14.10
N MET A 150 -4.66 7.64 14.25
CA MET A 150 -5.71 7.66 13.24
C MET A 150 -5.27 8.42 11.99
N LEU A 151 -4.59 9.56 12.17
CA LEU A 151 -4.00 10.31 11.06
C LEU A 151 -2.87 9.51 10.42
N ASN A 152 -2.02 8.87 11.22
CA ASN A 152 -0.97 7.98 10.71
C ASN A 152 -1.55 6.87 9.82
N ASN A 153 -2.62 6.22 10.27
CA ASN A 153 -3.29 5.18 9.49
C ASN A 153 -3.94 5.74 8.23
N LEU A 154 -4.58 6.92 8.30
CA LEU A 154 -5.16 7.58 7.12
C LEU A 154 -4.09 7.89 6.05
N LEU A 155 -2.93 8.42 6.46
CA LEU A 155 -1.81 8.70 5.57
C LEU A 155 -1.20 7.40 5.00
N GLY A 156 -1.06 6.37 5.83
CA GLY A 156 -0.58 5.06 5.35
C GLY A 156 -1.51 4.48 4.31
N ILE A 157 -2.81 4.42 4.59
CA ILE A 157 -3.82 3.92 3.65
C ILE A 157 -3.77 4.68 2.32
N SER A 158 -3.68 6.02 2.34
CA SER A 158 -3.61 6.80 1.11
C SER A 158 -2.32 6.51 0.33
N ILE A 159 -1.16 6.43 0.98
CA ILE A 159 0.12 6.04 0.36
C ILE A 159 -0.02 4.66 -0.28
N CYS A 160 -0.61 3.68 0.40
CA CYS A 160 -0.80 2.33 -0.14
C CYS A 160 -1.65 2.33 -1.40
N ILE A 161 -2.79 3.04 -1.38
CA ILE A 161 -3.70 3.12 -2.53
C ILE A 161 -3.01 3.80 -3.72
N ALA A 162 -2.30 4.90 -3.47
CA ALA A 162 -1.56 5.63 -4.50
C ALA A 162 -0.43 4.78 -5.08
N PHE A 163 0.36 4.11 -4.24
CA PHE A 163 1.45 3.22 -4.66
C PHE A 163 0.95 2.11 -5.59
N VAL A 164 -0.09 1.37 -5.18
CA VAL A 164 -0.69 0.28 -5.99
C VAL A 164 -1.29 0.82 -7.31
N SER A 165 -1.78 2.06 -7.32
CA SER A 165 -2.36 2.66 -8.53
C SER A 165 -1.30 3.15 -9.54
N HIS A 166 -0.16 3.64 -9.06
CA HIS A 166 0.93 4.16 -9.91
C HIS A 166 1.88 3.07 -10.39
N VAL A 167 2.19 2.08 -9.56
CA VAL A 167 3.09 0.97 -9.92
C VAL A 167 2.29 -0.09 -10.67
N ARG A 168 2.43 -0.12 -11.98
CA ARG A 168 1.72 -1.09 -12.83
C ARG A 168 2.60 -2.30 -13.13
N LEU A 169 2.08 -3.47 -12.83
CA LEU A 169 2.69 -4.73 -13.22
C LEU A 169 2.15 -5.11 -14.61
N PRO A 170 3.00 -5.32 -15.61
CA PRO A 170 2.52 -5.64 -16.96
C PRO A 170 1.94 -7.06 -17.03
N ASN A 171 2.59 -8.03 -16.37
CA ASN A 171 2.31 -9.47 -16.50
C ASN A 171 2.45 -10.18 -15.14
N ILE A 172 1.75 -11.31 -14.97
CA ILE A 172 1.89 -12.10 -13.72
C ILE A 172 3.31 -12.66 -13.55
N LYS A 173 4.09 -12.83 -14.62
CA LYS A 173 5.51 -13.23 -14.53
C LYS A 173 6.32 -12.26 -13.67
N ILE A 174 6.19 -10.97 -13.91
CA ILE A 174 6.93 -9.93 -13.16
C ILE A 174 6.38 -9.83 -11.73
N CYS A 175 5.05 -9.96 -11.57
CA CYS A 175 4.42 -10.04 -10.25
C CYS A 175 4.96 -11.22 -9.42
N ALA A 176 5.00 -12.43 -10.00
CA ALA A 176 5.52 -13.62 -9.37
C ALA A 176 7.02 -13.50 -9.04
N LEU A 177 7.82 -12.93 -9.96
CA LEU A 177 9.23 -12.64 -9.71
C LEU A 177 9.40 -11.72 -8.49
N LEU A 178 8.67 -10.60 -8.45
CA LEU A 178 8.71 -9.65 -7.34
C LEU A 178 8.30 -10.31 -6.02
N LEU A 179 7.18 -11.05 -6.01
CA LEU A 179 6.66 -11.77 -4.85
C LEU A 179 7.66 -12.81 -4.30
N VAL A 180 8.29 -13.58 -5.19
CA VAL A 180 9.30 -14.59 -4.80
C VAL A 180 10.55 -13.91 -4.23
N CYS A 181 11.00 -12.80 -4.83
CA CYS A 181 12.17 -12.08 -4.30
C CYS A 181 11.87 -11.45 -2.93
N LEU A 182 10.67 -10.90 -2.73
CA LEU A 182 10.24 -10.34 -1.45
C LEU A 182 9.99 -11.41 -0.38
N PHE A 183 9.53 -12.59 -0.79
CA PHE A 183 9.44 -13.78 0.07
C PHE A 183 10.82 -14.18 0.62
N VAL A 184 11.83 -14.27 -0.25
CA VAL A 184 13.20 -14.60 0.17
C VAL A 184 13.80 -13.49 1.04
N TYR A 185 13.56 -12.23 0.70
CA TYR A 185 13.97 -11.06 1.48
C TYR A 185 13.44 -11.12 2.91
N ASP A 186 12.15 -11.40 3.10
CA ASP A 186 11.51 -11.40 4.42
C ASP A 186 12.07 -12.53 5.30
N ILE A 187 12.24 -13.73 4.74
CA ILE A 187 12.87 -14.86 5.44
C ILE A 187 14.30 -14.52 5.88
N PHE A 188 15.10 -13.92 4.98
CA PHE A 188 16.46 -13.54 5.28
C PHE A 188 16.52 -12.52 6.43
N TRP A 189 15.74 -11.45 6.36
CA TRP A 189 15.80 -10.37 7.35
C TRP A 189 15.17 -10.73 8.69
N VAL A 190 14.16 -11.61 8.72
CA VAL A 190 13.52 -12.03 9.98
C VAL A 190 14.31 -13.14 10.69
N PHE A 191 14.85 -14.13 9.99
CA PHE A 191 15.50 -15.28 10.64
C PHE A 191 17.02 -15.27 10.59
N PHE A 192 17.62 -14.77 9.52
CA PHE A 192 19.08 -14.85 9.35
C PHE A 192 19.82 -13.59 9.83
N SER A 193 19.16 -12.43 9.87
CA SER A 193 19.82 -11.17 10.19
C SER A 193 20.52 -11.15 11.56
N GLU A 194 19.92 -11.77 12.58
CA GLU A 194 20.50 -11.88 13.92
C GLU A 194 21.86 -12.60 13.92
N ARG A 195 22.01 -13.65 13.09
CA ARG A 195 23.25 -14.43 13.01
C ARG A 195 24.41 -13.63 12.42
N PHE A 196 24.13 -12.67 11.54
CA PHE A 196 25.15 -11.86 10.87
C PHE A 196 25.47 -10.56 11.60
N PHE A 197 24.47 -9.91 12.19
CA PHE A 197 24.59 -8.58 12.79
C PHE A 197 24.52 -8.57 14.32
N GLY A 198 24.32 -9.73 14.95
CA GLY A 198 24.19 -9.88 16.41
C GLY A 198 22.84 -9.43 16.99
N ALA A 199 21.95 -8.89 16.16
CA ALA A 199 20.60 -8.50 16.51
C ALA A 199 19.65 -8.59 15.31
N ASN A 200 18.35 -8.78 15.56
CA ASN A 200 17.32 -8.81 14.52
C ASN A 200 17.11 -7.41 13.93
N VAL A 201 17.81 -7.11 12.84
CA VAL A 201 17.89 -5.78 12.24
C VAL A 201 16.51 -5.24 11.89
N MET A 202 15.65 -6.06 11.29
CA MET A 202 14.28 -5.67 10.92
C MET A 202 13.44 -5.26 12.13
N VAL A 203 13.60 -5.95 13.26
CA VAL A 203 12.83 -5.69 14.49
C VAL A 203 13.37 -4.46 15.21
N SER A 204 14.69 -4.32 15.28
CA SER A 204 15.34 -3.14 15.85
C SER A 204 14.95 -1.86 15.09
N VAL A 205 14.90 -1.94 13.77
CA VAL A 205 14.47 -0.85 12.88
C VAL A 205 12.97 -0.57 13.02
N ALA A 206 12.12 -1.60 13.06
CA ALA A 206 10.66 -1.44 13.12
C ALA A 206 10.14 -0.91 14.48
N THR A 207 10.89 -1.14 15.57
CA THR A 207 10.55 -0.70 16.93
C THR A 207 11.04 0.70 17.25
N GLN A 208 12.03 1.22 16.51
CA GLN A 208 12.51 2.58 16.68
C GLN A 208 11.53 3.61 16.09
N GLN A 209 11.25 4.67 16.84
CA GLN A 209 10.38 5.78 16.41
C GLN A 209 11.21 6.96 15.91
N ALA A 210 10.76 7.59 14.82
CA ALA A 210 11.43 8.73 14.22
C ALA A 210 11.41 9.95 15.15
N LEU A 211 12.48 10.73 15.16
CA LEU A 211 12.47 12.05 15.81
C LEU A 211 11.62 13.01 14.97
N ASN A 212 10.79 13.81 15.64
CA ASN A 212 9.96 14.76 14.93
C ASN A 212 10.81 15.93 14.39
N PRO A 213 10.87 16.15 13.05
CA PRO A 213 11.62 17.27 12.49
C PRO A 213 11.03 18.63 12.93
N VAL A 214 9.71 18.71 13.16
CA VAL A 214 9.04 19.93 13.59
C VAL A 214 9.53 20.39 14.96
N HIS A 215 9.71 19.45 15.89
CA HIS A 215 10.25 19.76 17.22
C HIS A 215 11.71 20.22 17.16
N THR A 216 12.51 19.63 16.26
CA THR A 216 13.91 20.04 16.05
C THR A 216 13.99 21.46 15.49
N VAL A 217 13.20 21.75 14.45
CA VAL A 217 13.14 23.07 13.81
C VAL A 217 12.58 24.13 14.77
N ALA A 218 11.55 23.81 15.55
CA ALA A 218 10.97 24.72 16.55
C ALA A 218 11.99 25.09 17.63
N ASN A 219 12.77 24.12 18.13
CA ASN A 219 13.84 24.37 19.09
C ASN A 219 14.99 25.20 18.49
N SER A 220 15.39 24.93 17.25
CA SER A 220 16.43 25.70 16.56
C SER A 220 16.03 27.15 16.30
N LEU A 221 14.74 27.42 16.01
CA LEU A 221 14.22 28.76 15.72
C LEU A 221 13.76 29.54 16.95
N LYS A 222 13.83 28.96 18.17
CA LYS A 222 13.33 29.56 19.43
C LYS A 222 11.92 30.17 19.30
N LEU A 223 11.07 29.56 18.47
CA LEU A 223 9.73 30.09 18.22
C LEU A 223 8.87 29.90 19.48
N PRO A 224 8.27 30.98 20.05
CA PRO A 224 7.35 30.88 21.16
C PRO A 224 5.99 30.44 20.62
N LEU A 225 5.90 29.19 20.15
CA LEU A 225 4.64 28.59 19.72
C LEU A 225 3.88 28.13 20.97
N PRO A 226 2.72 28.73 21.30
CA PRO A 226 1.88 28.22 22.37
C PRO A 226 1.45 26.79 22.02
N GLY A 227 1.83 25.81 22.85
CA GLY A 227 1.53 24.39 22.61
C GLY A 227 2.74 23.48 22.32
N LEU A 228 3.99 23.92 22.51
CA LEU A 228 5.18 23.06 22.34
C LEU A 228 5.14 21.77 23.20
N GLN A 229 4.34 21.76 24.27
CA GLN A 229 4.12 20.59 25.14
C GLN A 229 3.13 19.55 24.54
N SER A 230 2.29 19.92 23.57
CA SER A 230 1.37 19.00 22.89
C SER A 230 1.94 18.42 21.59
N ILE A 231 3.12 18.87 21.16
CA ILE A 231 3.80 18.34 19.98
C ILE A 231 4.48 17.02 20.35
N SER A 232 4.16 15.95 19.61
CA SER A 232 4.79 14.66 19.86
C SER A 232 6.29 14.71 19.54
N LYS A 233 7.14 14.38 20.53
CA LYS A 233 8.60 14.32 20.38
C LYS A 233 9.05 13.23 19.41
N LYS A 234 8.25 12.17 19.30
CA LYS A 234 8.49 11.02 18.42
C LYS A 234 7.29 10.84 17.49
N VAL A 235 7.55 10.55 16.23
CA VAL A 235 6.52 10.35 15.22
C VAL A 235 6.67 8.93 14.68
N GLU A 236 5.57 8.19 14.66
CA GLU A 236 5.52 6.92 13.94
C GLU A 236 5.30 7.21 12.46
N LEU A 237 6.12 6.61 11.61
CA LEU A 237 6.01 6.80 10.17
C LEU A 237 4.80 6.03 9.62
N PRO A 238 4.03 6.59 8.65
CA PRO A 238 2.86 5.95 8.04
C PRO A 238 3.27 4.85 7.03
N VAL A 239 4.38 4.18 7.29
CA VAL A 239 4.87 2.99 6.57
C VAL A 239 4.34 1.70 7.24
N LYS A 240 3.66 1.84 8.38
CA LYS A 240 2.91 0.77 9.06
C LYS A 240 1.59 1.30 9.60
N LEU A 241 0.56 0.46 9.56
CA LEU A 241 -0.69 0.72 10.25
C LEU A 241 -0.58 0.27 11.70
N VAL A 242 -1.14 1.07 12.60
CA VAL A 242 -1.00 0.91 14.03
C VAL A 242 -2.38 0.98 14.67
N PHE A 243 -2.78 -0.09 15.36
CA PHE A 243 -4.06 -0.17 16.05
C PHE A 243 -3.84 -0.46 17.53
N PRO A 244 -4.42 0.33 18.45
CA PRO A 244 -4.33 0.02 19.88
C PRO A 244 -5.11 -1.27 20.15
N LYS A 245 -4.51 -2.24 20.84
CA LYS A 245 -5.19 -3.51 21.18
C LYS A 245 -6.46 -3.31 22.01
N GLY A 246 -6.56 -2.20 22.76
CA GLY A 246 -7.72 -1.82 23.57
C GLY A 246 -8.82 -0.99 22.87
N LEU A 247 -8.85 -0.92 21.53
CA LEU A 247 -9.73 -0.02 20.75
C LEU A 247 -11.23 -0.10 21.12
N LEU A 248 -11.70 -1.25 21.64
CA LEU A 248 -13.10 -1.50 21.96
C LEU A 248 -13.36 -1.98 23.40
N GLY A 249 -12.50 -1.60 24.36
CA GLY A 249 -12.78 -1.78 25.80
C GLY A 249 -12.83 -3.22 26.33
N GLY A 250 -12.20 -4.18 25.65
CA GLY A 250 -12.00 -5.53 26.20
C GLY A 250 -11.21 -5.48 27.52
N PRO A 251 -11.51 -6.35 28.50
CA PRO A 251 -10.91 -6.26 29.82
C PRO A 251 -9.39 -6.40 29.68
N ALA A 252 -8.66 -5.39 30.16
CA ALA A 252 -7.23 -5.45 30.38
C ALA A 252 -6.94 -6.45 31.51
N LEU A 253 -7.12 -7.74 31.22
CA LEU A 253 -6.71 -8.86 32.07
C LEU A 253 -5.20 -9.01 31.94
N GLY A 254 -4.47 -8.16 32.65
CA GLY A 254 -3.01 -8.22 32.73
C GLY A 254 -2.42 -6.83 32.63
N GLY A 255 -2.13 -6.24 33.80
CA GLY A 255 -1.58 -4.90 33.91
C GLY A 255 -0.28 -4.71 33.14
N ASN A 256 -0.30 -3.73 32.23
CA ASN A 256 0.73 -2.70 32.15
C ASN A 256 0.15 -1.51 31.40
N SER A 257 0.34 -0.33 31.98
CA SER A 257 -0.14 0.97 31.50
C SER A 257 0.65 1.44 30.28
N GLY A 258 0.63 0.64 29.21
CA GLY A 258 1.14 0.98 27.89
C GLY A 258 0.17 0.42 26.88
N ALA A 259 -0.41 1.26 26.03
CA ALA A 259 -1.23 0.78 24.93
C ALA A 259 -0.36 -0.10 24.03
N GLU A 260 -0.47 -1.42 24.14
CA GLU A 260 0.16 -2.31 23.19
C GLU A 260 -0.49 -2.09 21.84
N PHE A 261 0.33 -1.76 20.84
CA PHE A 261 -0.13 -1.55 19.49
C PHE A 261 0.11 -2.80 18.66
N MET A 262 -0.90 -3.18 17.89
CA MET A 262 -0.75 -4.14 16.81
C MET A 262 -0.36 -3.39 15.54
N MET A 263 0.62 -3.94 14.82
CA MET A 263 1.22 -3.29 13.67
C MET A 263 1.10 -4.17 12.42
N LEU A 264 0.83 -3.56 11.27
CA LEU A 264 0.88 -4.23 9.96
C LEU A 264 1.67 -3.37 8.98
N GLY A 265 2.61 -3.97 8.26
CA GLY A 265 3.44 -3.27 7.29
C GLY A 265 2.64 -2.83 6.06
N LEU A 266 2.97 -1.66 5.51
CA LEU A 266 2.35 -1.20 4.27
C LEU A 266 2.64 -2.15 3.09
N GLY A 267 3.86 -2.69 3.05
CA GLY A 267 4.29 -3.64 2.02
C GLY A 267 3.41 -4.89 1.98
N ASP A 268 3.01 -5.39 3.15
CA ASP A 268 2.18 -6.61 3.29
C ASP A 268 0.79 -6.43 2.69
N MET A 269 0.30 -5.19 2.56
CA MET A 269 -0.94 -4.86 1.86
C MET A 269 -0.68 -4.47 0.39
N ALA A 270 0.32 -3.64 0.14
CA ALA A 270 0.62 -3.11 -1.19
C ALA A 270 1.00 -4.22 -2.18
N ILE A 271 1.78 -5.21 -1.75
CA ILE A 271 2.26 -6.28 -2.62
C ILE A 271 1.09 -7.18 -3.10
N PRO A 272 0.25 -7.76 -2.21
CA PRO A 272 -0.99 -8.42 -2.63
C PRO A 272 -1.95 -7.49 -3.38
N GLY A 273 -2.02 -6.21 -3.00
CA GLY A 273 -2.82 -5.20 -3.70
C GLY A 273 -2.44 -5.04 -5.17
N MET A 274 -1.14 -5.04 -5.50
CA MET A 274 -0.66 -5.02 -6.89
C MET A 274 -1.05 -6.29 -7.66
N LEU A 275 -0.99 -7.47 -7.02
CA LEU A 275 -1.46 -8.71 -7.62
C LEU A 275 -2.97 -8.65 -7.93
N LEU A 276 -3.78 -8.19 -6.97
CA LEU A 276 -5.22 -8.03 -7.16
C LEU A 276 -5.52 -7.01 -8.26
N ALA A 277 -4.79 -5.89 -8.31
CA ALA A 277 -4.93 -4.88 -9.36
C ALA A 277 -4.66 -5.48 -10.75
N LEU A 278 -3.55 -6.22 -10.91
CA LEU A 278 -3.20 -6.88 -12.17
C LEU A 278 -4.30 -7.83 -12.63
N VAL A 279 -4.77 -8.69 -11.72
CA VAL A 279 -5.80 -9.69 -12.01
C VAL A 279 -7.13 -9.01 -12.36
N LEU A 280 -7.49 -7.96 -11.64
CA LEU A 280 -8.71 -7.21 -11.90
C LEU A 280 -8.66 -6.46 -13.25
N CYS A 281 -7.51 -5.90 -13.60
CA CYS A 281 -7.29 -5.28 -14.91
C CYS A 281 -7.33 -6.31 -16.05
N PHE A 282 -6.78 -7.50 -15.82
CA PHE A 282 -6.88 -8.61 -16.77
C PHE A 282 -8.34 -9.03 -17.00
N ASP A 283 -9.11 -9.25 -15.93
CA ASP A 283 -10.54 -9.59 -16.00
C ASP A 283 -11.34 -8.51 -16.75
N PHE A 284 -11.05 -7.23 -16.49
CA PHE A 284 -11.69 -6.12 -17.18
C PHE A 284 -11.38 -6.07 -18.68
N ARG A 285 -10.11 -6.22 -19.07
CA ARG A 285 -9.69 -6.23 -20.48
C ARG A 285 -10.33 -7.38 -21.24
N LYS A 286 -10.33 -8.58 -20.64
CA LYS A 286 -10.95 -9.76 -21.23
C LYS A 286 -12.47 -9.62 -21.38
N SER A 287 -13.14 -9.01 -20.39
CA SER A 287 -14.57 -8.71 -20.50
C SER A 287 -14.89 -7.69 -21.60
N ARG A 288 -13.96 -6.78 -21.93
CA ARG A 288 -14.11 -5.82 -23.03
C ARG A 288 -13.99 -6.52 -24.39
N ASP A 289 -13.04 -7.44 -24.52
CA ASP A 289 -12.80 -8.17 -25.78
C ASP A 289 -13.94 -9.14 -26.14
N LEU A 290 -14.74 -9.59 -25.15
CA LEU A 290 -15.84 -10.54 -25.35
C LEU A 290 -17.19 -9.90 -25.77
N GLY A 291 -17.30 -8.56 -25.84
CA GLY A 291 -18.49 -7.85 -26.39
C GLY A 291 -19.69 -7.63 -25.45
N SER A 292 -20.58 -6.72 -25.85
CA SER A 292 -21.67 -6.10 -25.05
C SER A 292 -22.88 -6.99 -24.71
N ASP A 293 -22.99 -8.21 -25.26
CA ASP A 293 -24.22 -9.02 -25.17
C ASP A 293 -24.39 -9.83 -23.89
N THR A 294 -23.42 -9.77 -22.96
CA THR A 294 -23.46 -10.56 -21.73
C THR A 294 -23.20 -9.74 -20.47
N LYS A 295 -23.82 -8.56 -20.36
CA LYS A 295 -23.85 -7.74 -19.13
C LYS A 295 -24.35 -8.51 -17.89
N LEU A 296 -25.12 -9.59 -18.06
CA LEU A 296 -25.57 -10.45 -16.95
C LEU A 296 -24.53 -11.51 -16.50
N LEU A 297 -23.52 -11.80 -17.34
CA LEU A 297 -22.39 -12.68 -17.02
C LEU A 297 -21.25 -11.92 -16.30
N VAL A 298 -21.34 -10.58 -16.23
CA VAL A 298 -20.39 -9.68 -15.57
C VAL A 298 -20.31 -9.94 -14.06
N THR A 299 -21.41 -10.31 -13.41
CA THR A 299 -21.42 -10.75 -12.00
C THR A 299 -20.64 -12.06 -11.79
N ARG A 300 -20.41 -12.82 -12.87
CA ARG A 300 -19.64 -14.07 -12.90
C ARG A 300 -18.18 -13.88 -13.36
N GLY A 301 -17.76 -12.66 -13.72
CA GLY A 301 -16.44 -12.35 -14.28
C GLY A 301 -15.36 -12.05 -13.24
N PHE A 302 -15.73 -11.51 -12.07
CA PHE A 302 -14.80 -11.18 -10.97
C PHE A 302 -14.29 -12.40 -10.19
N LYS A 303 -14.08 -13.55 -10.84
CA LYS A 303 -13.75 -14.77 -10.09
C LYS A 303 -12.34 -14.70 -9.53
N TYR A 304 -11.36 -14.20 -10.27
CA TYR A 304 -9.97 -14.24 -9.79
C TYR A 304 -9.71 -13.27 -8.64
N ILE A 305 -10.36 -12.10 -8.62
CA ILE A 305 -10.26 -11.17 -7.49
C ILE A 305 -10.75 -11.82 -6.18
N TRP A 306 -11.83 -12.62 -6.22
CA TRP A 306 -12.28 -13.33 -5.02
C TRP A 306 -11.30 -14.42 -4.58
N HIS A 307 -10.66 -15.15 -5.51
CA HIS A 307 -9.64 -16.14 -5.16
C HIS A 307 -8.40 -15.46 -4.54
N ALA A 308 -7.97 -14.34 -5.10
CA ALA A 308 -6.85 -13.56 -4.58
C ALA A 308 -7.17 -12.93 -3.21
N LEU A 309 -8.39 -12.39 -3.04
CA LEU A 309 -8.84 -11.78 -1.79
C LEU A 309 -9.00 -12.82 -0.67
N LEU A 310 -9.58 -13.99 -0.97
CA LEU A 310 -9.65 -15.11 -0.02
C LEU A 310 -8.26 -15.70 0.29
N GLY A 311 -7.38 -15.73 -0.70
CA GLY A 311 -5.97 -16.06 -0.49
C GLY A 311 -5.29 -15.08 0.46
N TYR A 312 -5.57 -13.78 0.32
CA TYR A 312 -5.03 -12.74 1.19
C TYR A 312 -5.60 -12.82 2.61
N THR A 313 -6.91 -13.03 2.77
CA THR A 313 -7.53 -13.22 4.10
C THR A 313 -6.90 -14.39 4.84
N THR A 314 -6.80 -15.54 4.16
CA THR A 314 -6.26 -16.77 4.76
C THR A 314 -4.79 -16.62 5.12
N GLY A 315 -3.98 -15.99 4.26
CA GLY A 315 -2.57 -15.70 4.55
C GLY A 315 -2.38 -14.72 5.71
N LEU A 316 -3.20 -13.67 5.78
CA LEU A 316 -3.12 -12.68 6.86
C LEU A 316 -3.53 -13.29 8.21
N ILE A 317 -4.59 -14.08 8.24
CA ILE A 317 -5.01 -14.83 9.44
C ILE A 317 -3.90 -15.79 9.86
N ALA A 318 -3.29 -16.52 8.91
CA ALA A 318 -2.18 -17.43 9.21
C ALA A 318 -0.94 -16.70 9.75
N ALA A 319 -0.58 -15.54 9.20
CA ALA A 319 0.53 -14.72 9.68
C ALA A 319 0.28 -14.21 11.11
N LEU A 320 -0.92 -13.70 11.40
CA LEU A 320 -1.29 -13.25 12.74
C LEU A 320 -1.34 -14.42 13.73
N ALA A 321 -1.90 -15.56 13.33
CA ALA A 321 -1.92 -16.77 14.14
C ALA A 321 -0.51 -17.28 14.47
N ALA A 322 0.38 -17.30 13.48
CA ALA A 322 1.78 -17.67 13.68
C ALA A 322 2.49 -16.72 14.65
N GLY A 323 2.27 -15.40 14.51
CA GLY A 323 2.84 -14.40 15.43
C GLY A 323 2.36 -14.59 16.87
N VAL A 324 1.07 -14.83 17.09
CA VAL A 324 0.50 -15.05 18.43
C VAL A 324 0.97 -16.38 19.04
N LEU A 325 1.09 -17.44 18.24
CA LEU A 325 1.52 -18.75 18.73
C LEU A 325 3.02 -18.78 19.07
N THR A 326 3.85 -18.17 18.23
CA THR A 326 5.33 -18.24 18.34
C THR A 326 5.91 -17.18 19.27
N GLN A 327 5.18 -16.10 19.58
CA GLN A 327 5.67 -14.97 20.39
C GLN A 327 6.99 -14.37 19.87
N SER A 328 7.32 -14.64 18.61
CA SER A 328 8.49 -14.15 17.91
C SER A 328 8.05 -13.37 16.67
N PRO A 329 8.87 -12.42 16.17
CA PRO A 329 8.65 -11.82 14.87
C PRO A 329 8.62 -12.90 13.79
N GLN A 330 7.58 -12.88 12.95
CA GLN A 330 7.39 -13.82 11.85
C GLN A 330 7.39 -13.06 10.53
N PRO A 331 7.99 -13.62 9.45
CA PRO A 331 7.90 -13.03 8.13
C PRO A 331 6.47 -13.12 7.61
N ALA A 332 5.79 -12.00 7.44
CA ALA A 332 4.40 -11.98 7.00
C ALA A 332 4.25 -12.47 5.55
N LEU A 333 5.21 -12.16 4.69
CA LEU A 333 5.20 -12.55 3.28
C LEU A 333 5.36 -14.07 3.09
N LEU A 334 5.92 -14.77 4.09
CA LEU A 334 5.99 -16.24 4.11
C LEU A 334 4.60 -16.87 3.97
N TYR A 335 3.59 -16.28 4.60
CA TYR A 335 2.22 -16.77 4.58
C TYR A 335 1.41 -16.16 3.44
N LEU A 336 1.58 -14.86 3.21
CA LEU A 336 0.79 -14.10 2.22
C LEU A 336 1.11 -14.47 0.77
N VAL A 337 2.38 -14.66 0.42
CA VAL A 337 2.79 -14.93 -0.97
C VAL A 337 2.20 -16.25 -1.50
N PRO A 338 2.39 -17.41 -0.84
CA PRO A 338 1.83 -18.66 -1.33
C PRO A 338 0.29 -18.66 -1.28
N SER A 339 -0.31 -18.05 -0.26
CA SER A 339 -1.76 -18.02 -0.11
C SER A 339 -2.46 -17.12 -1.14
N THR A 340 -1.81 -16.07 -1.64
CA THR A 340 -2.39 -15.15 -2.64
C THR A 340 -2.05 -15.55 -4.08
N LEU A 341 -0.78 -15.85 -4.36
CA LEU A 341 -0.32 -16.20 -5.71
C LEU A 341 -0.79 -17.60 -6.12
N GLY A 342 -0.75 -18.57 -5.18
CA GLY A 342 -1.10 -19.96 -5.44
C GLY A 342 -2.51 -20.15 -6.01
N PRO A 343 -3.57 -19.66 -5.34
CA PRO A 343 -4.93 -19.76 -5.84
C PRO A 343 -5.17 -19.08 -7.18
N VAL A 344 -4.52 -17.94 -7.44
CA VAL A 344 -4.63 -17.22 -8.72
C VAL A 344 -4.01 -18.04 -9.85
N VAL A 345 -2.78 -18.53 -9.66
CA VAL A 345 -2.08 -19.35 -10.64
C VAL A 345 -2.82 -20.68 -10.88
N PHE A 346 -3.30 -21.31 -9.82
CA PHE A 346 -4.07 -22.56 -9.90
C PHE A 346 -5.40 -22.37 -10.65
N ALA A 347 -6.15 -21.31 -10.34
CA ALA A 347 -7.38 -20.99 -11.05
C ALA A 347 -7.11 -20.69 -12.54
N ALA A 348 -6.01 -19.99 -12.85
CA ALA A 348 -5.63 -19.67 -14.23
C ALA A 348 -5.19 -20.93 -15.00
N TRP A 349 -4.58 -21.88 -14.32
CA TRP A 349 -4.20 -23.18 -14.88
C TRP A 349 -5.43 -24.03 -15.23
N ILE A 350 -6.39 -24.16 -14.30
CA ILE A 350 -7.64 -24.90 -14.55
C ILE A 350 -8.41 -24.35 -15.76
N ARG A 351 -8.33 -23.03 -15.99
CA ARG A 351 -9.03 -22.35 -17.08
C ARG A 351 -8.26 -22.30 -18.39
N ASN A 352 -7.02 -22.82 -18.42
CA ASN A 352 -6.12 -22.72 -19.56
C ASN A 352 -5.78 -21.27 -19.99
N GLU A 353 -5.94 -20.31 -19.09
CA GLU A 353 -5.66 -18.87 -19.33
C GLU A 353 -4.27 -18.45 -18.84
N LEU A 354 -3.55 -19.36 -18.17
CA LEU A 354 -2.26 -19.10 -17.56
C LEU A 354 -1.23 -18.55 -18.55
N LYS A 355 -1.17 -19.06 -19.78
CA LYS A 355 -0.21 -18.56 -20.80
C LYS A 355 -0.49 -17.11 -21.21
N GLU A 356 -1.77 -16.73 -21.24
CA GLU A 356 -2.21 -15.37 -21.57
C GLU A 356 -1.87 -14.42 -20.42
N LEU A 357 -2.17 -14.82 -19.19
CA LEU A 357 -1.84 -14.05 -17.98
C LEU A 357 -0.32 -13.92 -17.78
N TRP A 358 0.46 -14.97 -18.09
CA TRP A 358 1.92 -15.05 -17.94
C TRP A 358 2.69 -14.14 -18.88
N ASN A 359 2.30 -14.11 -20.15
CA ASN A 359 2.97 -13.29 -21.16
C ASN A 359 2.38 -11.88 -21.26
N GLY A 360 1.21 -11.66 -20.66
CA GLY A 360 0.50 -10.40 -20.68
C GLY A 360 -0.18 -10.10 -22.01
N PRO A 361 -0.73 -8.87 -22.16
CA PRO A 361 -1.37 -8.46 -23.40
C PRO A 361 -0.37 -8.58 -24.55
N ARG A 362 -0.76 -9.28 -25.62
CA ARG A 362 0.03 -9.31 -26.85
C ARG A 362 0.19 -7.87 -27.34
N PRO A 363 1.37 -7.46 -27.82
CA PRO A 363 1.52 -6.15 -28.43
C PRO A 363 0.48 -6.06 -29.55
N VAL A 364 -0.45 -5.11 -29.40
CA VAL A 364 -1.34 -4.74 -30.50
C VAL A 364 -0.43 -4.16 -31.57
N VAL A 365 -0.15 -4.96 -32.60
CA VAL A 365 0.49 -4.47 -33.82
C VAL A 365 -0.43 -3.39 -34.34
N THR A 366 -0.12 -2.15 -34.00
CA THR A 366 -0.88 -1.02 -34.47
C THR A 366 -0.41 -0.82 -35.90
N ASP A 367 -1.34 -0.82 -36.87
CA ASP A 367 -1.06 -0.63 -38.31
C ASP A 367 -0.25 0.64 -38.65
N LYS A 368 0.03 1.50 -37.66
CA LYS A 368 0.99 2.62 -37.77
C LYS A 368 2.42 2.19 -38.10
N VAL A 369 2.82 0.94 -37.84
CA VAL A 369 4.15 0.43 -38.24
C VAL A 369 4.19 0.02 -39.72
N ARG A 370 3.07 -0.39 -40.32
CA ARG A 370 3.01 -0.68 -41.77
C ARG A 370 3.04 0.57 -42.64
N LEU A 371 2.64 1.73 -42.11
CA LEU A 371 2.65 3.00 -42.83
C LEU A 371 4.00 3.74 -42.78
N MET A 372 4.99 3.23 -42.06
CA MET A 372 6.36 3.76 -42.07
C MET A 372 7.35 2.88 -42.86
N GLU A 373 6.90 1.73 -43.37
CA GLU A 373 7.71 0.79 -44.17
C GLU A 373 7.29 0.71 -45.66
N VAL A 374 6.43 1.63 -46.12
CA VAL A 374 6.10 1.83 -47.55
C VAL A 374 6.43 3.26 -47.91
#